data_AF-A0A352S4T6-F1
#
_entry.id   AF-A0A352S4T6-F1
#
_cell.length_a   1.000
_cell.length_b   1.000
_cell.length_c   1.000
_cell.angle_alpha   90.00
_cell.angle_beta   90.00
_cell.angle_gamma   90.00
#
_symmetry.space_group_name_H-M   'P 1'
#
loop_
_entity.id
_entity.type
_entity.pdbx_description
1 polymer ?
#
loop_
_entity_poly.entity_id
_entity_poly.type
_entity_poly.pdbx_seq_one_letter_code
_entity_poly.pdbx_strand_id
1 'polypeptide(L)' 'AVFSEEFGLIGNAVLLVLYLLLIFRGLYIAANAPTLFSRLLAGSITLIFFTYAFVNMGMVSGILPVVGVPL' A
#
# COMPACT_ATOMS: atom_id res chain seq x y z
N ALA A 1 -1.67 -0.81 14.48
CA ALA A 1 -2.02 -0.34 15.83
C ALA A 1 -0.74 -0.11 16.63
N VAL A 2 -0.05 -1.15 17.10
CA VAL A 2 1.18 -1.06 17.91
C VAL A 2 2.26 -0.11 17.34
N PHE A 3 2.61 -0.24 16.05
CA PHE A 3 3.62 0.64 15.42
C PHE A 3 3.19 2.12 15.30
N SER A 4 1.87 2.37 15.19
CA SER A 4 1.30 3.72 15.09
C SER A 4 1.10 4.35 16.49
N GLU A 5 0.94 3.53 17.52
CA GLU A 5 0.90 3.95 18.93
C GLU A 5 2.30 4.26 19.49
N GLU A 6 3.35 3.54 19.05
CA GLU A 6 4.73 3.77 19.51
C GLU A 6 5.45 4.90 18.76
N PHE A 7 5.26 5.02 17.44
CA PHE A 7 5.94 6.05 16.62
C PHE A 7 5.06 7.27 16.30
N GLY A 8 3.80 7.26 16.74
CA GLY A 8 2.84 8.33 16.50
C GLY A 8 2.60 8.62 15.00
N LEU A 9 2.13 9.83 14.73
CA LEU A 9 1.82 10.32 13.37
C LEU A 9 3.02 10.28 12.40
N ILE A 10 4.24 10.45 12.91
CA ILE A 10 5.46 10.53 12.08
C ILE A 10 5.83 9.16 11.52
N GLY A 11 5.80 8.10 12.34
CA GLY A 11 6.04 6.73 11.86
C GLY A 11 5.02 6.32 10.81
N ASN A 12 3.76 6.73 11.01
CA ASN A 12 2.70 6.47 10.05
C ASN A 12 2.93 7.22 8.72
N ALA A 13 3.36 8.48 8.77
CA ALA A 13 3.69 9.27 7.58
C ALA A 13 4.87 8.66 6.78
N VAL A 14 5.90 8.16 7.46
CA VAL A 14 7.05 7.50 6.81
C VAL A 14 6.63 6.21 6.12
N LEU A 15 5.82 5.37 6.77
CA LEU A 15 5.26 4.15 6.18
C LEU A 15 4.43 4.46 4.93
N LEU A 16 3.61 5.51 4.99
CA LEU A 16 2.78 5.97 3.89
C LEU A 16 3.63 6.39 2.68
N VAL A 17 4.70 7.16 2.92
CA VAL A 17 5.65 7.56 1.87
C VAL A 17 6.35 6.34 1.26
N LEU A 18 6.78 5.37 2.08
CA LEU A 18 7.38 4.13 1.58
C LEU A 18 6.43 3.31 0.72
N TYR A 19 5.16 3.17 1.13
CA TYR A 19 4.15 2.47 0.35
C TYR A 19 3.85 3.19 -0.97
N LEU A 20 3.76 4.52 -0.96
CA LEU A 20 3.60 5.31 -2.19
C LEU A 20 4.76 5.11 -3.16
N LEU A 21 6.00 5.13 -2.65
CA LEU A 21 7.19 4.86 -3.48
C LEU A 21 7.18 3.45 -4.06
N LEU A 22 6.76 2.45 -3.27
CA LEU A 22 6.64 1.06 -3.71
C LEU A 22 5.58 0.91 -4.81
N ILE A 23 4.42 1.52 -4.65
CA ILE A 23 3.32 1.48 -5.62
C ILE A 23 3.72 2.20 -6.91
N PHE A 24 4.38 3.35 -6.80
CA PHE A 24 4.88 4.09 -7.96
C PHE A 24 5.90 3.29 -8.76
N ARG A 25 6.83 2.62 -8.07
CA ARG A 25 7.76 1.66 -8.70
C ARG A 25 7.05 0.49 -9.35
N GLY A 26 6.05 -0.11 -8.70
CA GLY A 26 5.26 -1.20 -9.24
C GLY A 26 4.52 -0.82 -10.52
N LEU A 27 3.89 0.36 -10.54
CA LEU A 27 3.26 0.94 -11.73
C LEU A 27 4.27 1.24 -12.84
N TYR A 28 5.46 1.75 -12.50
CA TYR A 28 6.52 1.99 -13.47
C TYR A 28 6.99 0.68 -14.11
N ILE A 29 7.15 -0.39 -13.34
CA ILE A 29 7.54 -1.72 -13.85
C ILE A 29 6.42 -2.29 -14.74
N ALA A 30 5.16 -2.18 -14.33
CA ALA A 30 4.03 -2.60 -15.16
C ALA A 30 3.98 -1.80 -16.48
N ALA A 31 4.20 -0.50 -16.43
CA ALA A 31 4.23 0.37 -17.61
C ALA A 31 5.41 0.04 -18.55
N ASN A 32 6.54 -0.46 -18.04
CA ASN A 32 7.68 -0.85 -18.86
C ASN A 32 7.69 -2.34 -19.24
N ALA A 33 6.69 -3.12 -18.82
CA ALA A 33 6.65 -4.54 -19.11
C ALA A 33 6.42 -4.82 -20.62
N PRO A 34 7.16 -5.78 -21.21
CA PRO A 34 7.16 -6.02 -22.65
C PRO A 34 5.90 -6.74 -23.18
N THR A 35 5.17 -7.45 -22.31
CA THR A 35 3.96 -8.19 -22.69
C THR A 35 2.74 -7.69 -21.91
N LEU A 36 1.56 -7.79 -22.53
CA LEU A 36 0.28 -7.48 -21.87
C LEU A 36 0.06 -8.34 -20.62
N PHE A 37 0.44 -9.62 -20.67
CA PHE A 37 0.34 -10.51 -19.52
C PHE A 37 1.23 -10.04 -18.36
N SER A 38 2.51 -9.74 -18.60
CA SER A 38 3.41 -9.22 -17.56
C SER A 38 2.96 -7.86 -17.02
N ARG A 39 2.40 -6.99 -17.87
CA ARG A 39 1.85 -5.70 -17.46
C ARG A 39 0.62 -5.87 -16.56
N LEU A 40 -0.29 -6.78 -16.91
CA LEU A 40 -1.47 -7.10 -16.08
C LEU A 40 -1.07 -7.79 -14.77
N LEU A 41 -0.09 -8.71 -14.81
CA LEU A 41 0.41 -9.39 -13.61
C LEU A 41 1.06 -8.39 -12.63
N ALA A 42 1.99 -7.57 -13.12
CA ALA A 42 2.65 -6.55 -12.31
C ALA A 42 1.66 -5.49 -11.79
N GLY A 43 0.68 -5.12 -12.62
CA GLY A 43 -0.43 -4.25 -12.21
C GLY A 43 -1.27 -4.85 -11.10
N SER A 44 -1.68 -6.12 -11.22
CA SER A 44 -2.48 -6.84 -10.22
C SER A 44 -1.75 -6.96 -8.88
N ILE A 45 -0.46 -7.30 -8.90
CA ILE A 45 0.37 -7.36 -7.68
C ILE A 45 0.44 -5.97 -7.03
N THR A 46 0.71 -4.92 -7.81
CA THR A 46 0.75 -3.54 -7.31
C THR A 46 -0.59 -3.12 -6.72
N LEU A 47 -1.72 -3.56 -7.32
CA LEU A 47 -3.07 -3.28 -6.85
C LEU A 47 -3.38 -3.95 -5.51
N ILE A 48 -2.89 -5.18 -5.27
CA ILE A 48 -3.04 -5.86 -3.98
C ILE A 48 -2.33 -5.07 -2.89
N PHE A 49 -1.08 -4.67 -3.11
CA PHE A 49 -0.35 -3.82 -2.17
C PHE A 49 -1.03 -2.48 -1.93
N PHE A 50 -1.53 -1.83 -3.00
CA PHE A 50 -2.31 -0.60 -2.88
C PHE A 50 -3.57 -0.79 -2.04
N THR A 51 -4.31 -1.87 -2.26
CA THR A 51 -5.54 -2.16 -1.52
C THR A 51 -5.25 -2.39 -0.03
N TYR A 52 -4.20 -3.16 0.29
CA TYR A 52 -3.77 -3.34 1.67
C TYR A 52 -3.37 -2.02 2.32
N ALA A 53 -2.58 -1.19 1.64
CA ALA A 53 -2.18 0.11 2.15
C ALA A 53 -3.39 1.05 2.34
N PHE A 54 -4.30 1.08 1.37
CA PHE A 54 -5.50 1.91 1.40
C PHE A 54 -6.45 1.50 2.54
N VAL A 55 -6.68 0.19 2.72
CA VAL A 55 -7.52 -0.32 3.81
C VAL A 55 -6.88 -0.02 5.17
N ASN A 56 -5.58 -0.27 5.34
CA ASN A 56 -4.87 0.06 6.58
C ASN A 56 -4.94 1.56 6.90
N MET A 57 -4.79 2.41 5.89
CA MET A 57 -4.87 3.85 6.04
C MET A 57 -6.30 4.33 6.33
N GLY A 58 -7.30 3.70 5.71
CA GLY A 58 -8.72 3.95 5.99
C GLY A 58 -9.14 3.54 7.40
N MET A 59 -8.56 2.45 7.93
CA MET A 59 -8.74 2.04 9.32
C MET A 59 -8.12 3.06 10.30
N VAL A 60 -6.91 3.58 10.01
CA VAL A 60 -6.27 4.61 10.86
C VAL A 60 -6.99 5.95 10.80
N SER A 61 -7.54 6.33 9.63
CA SER A 61 -8.29 7.58 9.47
C SER A 61 -9.72 7.50 10.03
N GLY A 62 -10.14 6.35 10.55
CA GLY A 62 -11.49 6.12 11.09
C GLY A 62 -12.61 6.05 10.05
N ILE A 63 -12.26 5.98 8.76
CA ILE A 63 -13.21 5.95 7.63
C ILE A 63 -13.73 4.54 7.37
N LEU A 64 -12.89 3.51 7.62
CA LEU A 64 -13.26 2.10 7.49
C LEU A 64 -13.28 1.40 8.84
N PRO A 65 -14.21 0.45 9.09
CA PRO A 65 -14.23 -0.34 10.31
C PRO A 65 -12.92 -1.14 10.42
N VAL A 66 -12.33 -1.17 11.61
CA VAL A 66 -11.05 -1.84 11.86
C VAL A 66 -11.24 -3.36 11.71
N VAL A 67 -10.87 -3.88 10.55
CA VAL A 67 -10.84 -5.32 10.28
C VAL A 67 -9.48 -5.80 10.78
N GLY A 68 -9.45 -6.68 11.79
CA GLY A 68 -8.25 -7.20 12.45
C GLY A 68 -7.39 -8.12 11.56
N VAL A 69 -7.07 -7.69 10.34
CA VAL A 69 -6.10 -8.37 9.49
C VAL A 69 -4.72 -7.86 9.90
N PRO A 70 -3.85 -8.72 10.44
CA PRO A 70 -2.52 -8.31 10.87
C PRO A 70 -1.70 -7.83 9.66
N LEU A 71 -0.96 -6.75 9.88
CA LEU A 71 0.20 -6.40 9.06
C LEU A 71 1.27 -7.49 9.18
#